data_AF-A0A560MBQ6-F1
#
_entry.id   AF-A0A560MBQ6-F1
#
_cell.length_a   1.000
_cell.length_b   1.000
_cell.length_c   1.000
_cell.angle_alpha   90.00
_cell.angle_beta   90.00
_cell.angle_gamma   90.00
#
_symmetry.space_group_name_H-M   'P 1'
#
loop_
_entity.id
_entity.type
_entity.pdbx_description
1 polymer ?
#
loop_
_entity_poly.entity_id
_entity_poly.type
_entity_poly.pdbx_seq_one_letter_code
_entity_poly.pdbx_strand_id
1 'polypeptide(L)' 'MQEKTASKRLVLPREARSRIPCGNTKLYGLINEGRIVAYKNGRRTMIDLDSIEAYHASLPRIAPKPKVMSK' A
#
# COMPACT_ATOMS: atom_id res chain seq x y z
N MET A 1 12.70 11.12 -18.87
CA MET A 1 12.80 10.16 -17.74
C MET A 1 11.47 9.41 -17.65
N GLN A 2 11.33 8.29 -18.34
CA GLN A 2 10.20 7.37 -18.17
C GLN A 2 10.81 5.98 -18.03
N GLU A 3 11.01 5.57 -16.78
CA GLU A 3 11.66 4.30 -16.48
C GLU A 3 10.66 3.14 -16.49
N LYS A 4 11.04 2.15 -17.30
CA LYS A 4 10.80 0.71 -17.19
C LYS A 4 9.35 0.22 -17.26
N THR A 5 9.05 -0.22 -18.48
CA THR A 5 8.17 -1.32 -18.87
C THR A 5 8.56 -2.63 -18.19
N ALA A 6 8.46 -2.70 -16.86
CA ALA A 6 8.14 -3.97 -16.21
C ALA A 6 6.61 -4.08 -16.24
N SER A 7 6.07 -5.26 -16.47
CA SER A 7 4.63 -5.52 -16.43
C SER A 7 4.04 -5.05 -15.10
N LYS A 8 3.56 -3.81 -15.04
CA LYS A 8 3.11 -3.17 -13.80
C LYS A 8 1.96 -4.00 -13.26
N ARG A 9 2.16 -4.59 -12.08
CA ARG A 9 1.13 -5.38 -11.40
C ARG A 9 0.14 -4.41 -10.80
N LEU A 10 -0.83 -4.01 -11.61
CA LEU A 10 -1.82 -3.05 -11.22
C LEU A 10 -3.02 -3.77 -10.62
N VAL A 11 -3.38 -3.39 -9.40
CA VAL A 11 -4.47 -3.99 -8.63
C VAL A 11 -5.59 -2.99 -8.37
N LEU A 12 -6.79 -3.50 -8.08
CA LEU A 12 -7.91 -2.63 -7.70
C LEU A 12 -7.72 -2.11 -6.27
N PRO A 13 -8.33 -0.96 -5.90
CA PRO A 13 -8.24 -0.40 -4.56
C PRO A 13 -8.74 -1.36 -3.48
N ARG A 14 -9.72 -2.20 -3.83
CA ARG A 14 -10.22 -3.26 -2.94
C ARG A 14 -9.16 -4.31 -2.62
N GLU A 15 -8.33 -4.68 -3.59
CA GLU A 15 -7.25 -5.64 -3.40
C GLU A 15 -6.05 -5.01 -2.67
N ALA A 16 -5.74 -3.75 -2.97
CA ALA A 16 -4.74 -2.98 -2.22
C ALA A 16 -5.04 -2.95 -0.71
N ARG A 17 -6.32 -2.80 -0.35
CA ARG A 17 -6.78 -2.84 1.05
C ARG A 17 -6.63 -4.19 1.74
N SER A 18 -6.61 -5.29 0.98
CA SER A 18 -6.32 -6.62 1.54
C SER A 18 -4.84 -6.76 1.92
N ARG A 19 -3.94 -6.07 1.19
CA ARG A 19 -2.50 -6.09 1.45
C ARG A 19 -2.08 -5.10 2.54
N ILE A 20 -2.65 -3.91 2.53
CA ILE A 20 -2.49 -2.93 3.60
C ILE A 20 -3.87 -2.76 4.23
N PRO A 21 -4.17 -3.40 5.37
CA PRO A 21 -5.44 -3.23 6.06
C PRO A 21 -5.57 -1.78 6.56
N CYS A 22 -6.09 -0.93 5.69
CA CYS A 22 -6.32 0.49 5.92
C CYS A 22 -7.68 0.91 5.37
N GLY A 23 -8.22 2.00 5.94
CA GLY A 23 -9.46 2.61 5.45
C GLY A 23 -9.26 3.30 4.10
N ASN A 24 -10.36 3.51 3.37
CA ASN A 24 -10.34 4.20 2.07
C ASN A 24 -9.69 5.58 2.16
N THR A 25 -10.02 6.38 3.18
CA THR A 25 -9.45 7.71 3.40
C THR A 25 -7.93 7.67 3.49
N LYS A 26 -7.38 6.67 4.19
CA LYS A 26 -5.94 6.50 4.34
C LYS A 26 -5.29 6.07 3.03
N LEU A 27 -5.92 5.17 2.29
CA LEU A 27 -5.44 4.76 0.96
C LEU A 27 -5.34 5.95 -0.01
N TYR A 28 -6.38 6.79 -0.09
CA TYR A 28 -6.35 7.98 -0.93
C TYR A 28 -5.37 9.04 -0.41
N GLY A 29 -5.21 9.15 0.90
CA GLY A 29 -4.15 9.97 1.51
C GLY A 29 -2.76 9.54 1.04
N LEU A 30 -2.45 8.24 1.08
CA LEU A 30 -1.17 7.70 0.64
C LEU A 30 -0.90 7.93 -0.86
N ILE A 31 -1.95 7.92 -1.69
CA ILE A 31 -1.85 8.26 -3.11
C ILE A 31 -1.54 9.75 -3.27
N ASN A 32 -2.25 10.63 -2.55
CA ASN A 32 -2.02 12.08 -2.61
C ASN A 32 -0.65 12.49 -2.06
N GLU A 33 -0.15 11.78 -1.05
CA GLU A 33 1.20 11.95 -0.50
C GLU A 33 2.30 11.42 -1.44
N GLY A 34 1.95 10.73 -2.53
CA GLY A 34 2.91 10.12 -3.45
C GLY A 34 3.64 8.90 -2.88
N ARG A 35 3.18 8.35 -1.75
CA ARG A 35 3.74 7.13 -1.15
C ARG A 35 3.31 5.86 -1.89
N ILE A 36 2.14 5.90 -2.53
CA ILE A 36 1.59 4.81 -3.34
C ILE A 36 1.29 5.37 -4.72
N VAL A 37 1.69 4.64 -5.76
CA VAL A 37 1.47 5.06 -7.14
C VAL A 37 0.12 4.54 -7.61
N ALA A 38 -0.73 5.44 -8.09
CA ALA A 38 -2.02 5.10 -8.67
C ALA A 38 -2.14 5.64 -10.09
N TYR A 39 -2.85 4.88 -10.91
CA TYR A 39 -3.13 5.15 -12.31
C TYR A 39 -4.64 5.20 -12.52
N LYS A 40 -5.10 6.09 -13.38
CA LYS A 40 -6.51 6.18 -13.76
C LYS A 40 -6.76 5.29 -14.98
N ASN A 41 -7.70 4.35 -14.86
CA ASN A 41 -8.19 3.52 -15.97
C ASN A 41 -9.70 3.79 -16.17
N GLY A 42 -10.01 4.80 -16.98
CA GLY A 42 -11.37 5.26 -17.23
C GLY A 42 -12.06 5.73 -15.95
N ARG A 43 -13.09 5.00 -15.52
CA ARG A 43 -13.85 5.26 -14.27
C ARG A 43 -13.21 4.60 -13.03
N ARG A 44 -12.20 3.76 -13.20
CA ARG A 44 -11.57 3.01 -12.11
C ARG A 44 -10.17 3.56 -11.81
N THR A 45 -9.78 3.49 -10.54
CA THR A 45 -8.40 3.72 -10.10
C THR A 45 -7.70 2.37 -10.02
N MET A 46 -6.47 2.31 -10.51
CA MET A 46 -5.60 1.13 -10.45
C MET A 46 -4.36 1.49 -9.65
N ILE A 47 -3.95 0.63 -8.74
CA ILE A 47 -2.87 0.91 -7.81
C ILE A 47 -1.70 0.00 -8.13
N ASP A 48 -0.50 0.57 -8.15
CA ASP A 48 0.72 -0.16 -8.39
C ASP A 48 1.09 -1.03 -7.17
N LEU A 49 1.16 -2.33 -7.40
CA LEU A 49 1.44 -3.29 -6.34
C LEU A 49 2.84 -3.13 -5.76
N ASP A 50 3.84 -2.84 -6.59
CA ASP A 50 5.22 -2.69 -6.12
C ASP A 50 5.32 -1.50 -5.15
N SER A 51 4.59 -0.41 -5.43
CA SER A 51 4.50 0.73 -4.50
C SER A 51 3.82 0.38 -3.16
N ILE A 52 2.81 -0.49 -3.17
CA ILE A 52 2.14 -0.99 -1.96
C ILE A 52 3.11 -1.83 -1.13
N GLU A 53 3.84 -2.74 -1.77
CA GLU A 53 4.82 -3.61 -1.09
C GLU A 53 5.98 -2.79 -0.52
N ALA A 54 6.48 -1.81 -1.27
CA ALA A 54 7.49 -0.86 -0.79
C ALA A 54 6.99 -0.07 0.43
N TYR A 55 5.74 0.42 0.39
CA TYR A 55 5.14 1.09 1.55
C TYR A 55 5.01 0.14 2.74
N HIS A 56 4.54 -1.10 2.53
CA HIS A 56 4.43 -2.09 3.59
C HIS A 56 5.78 -2.43 4.22
N ALA A 57 6.83 -2.58 3.41
CA ALA A 57 8.20 -2.81 3.87
C ALA A 57 8.78 -1.62 4.65
N SER A 58 8.33 -0.40 4.36
CA SER A 58 8.74 0.81 5.08
C SER A 58 8.10 0.96 6.47
N LEU A 59 7.06 0.17 6.79
CA LEU A 59 6.35 0.30 8.06
C LEU A 59 7.26 -0.11 9.24
N PRO A 60 7.30 0.67 10.33
CA PRO A 60 8.06 0.31 11.51
C PRO A 60 7.48 -0.95 12.14
N ARG A 61 8.32 -1.97 12.34
CA ARG A 61 7.94 -3.19 13.04
C ARG A 61 7.68 -2.86 14.51
N ILE A 62 6.46 -3.07 14.98
CA ILE A 62 6.11 -2.96 16.39
C ILE A 62 6.63 -4.22 17.10
N ALA A 63 7.53 -4.05 18.07
CA ALA A 63 8.01 -5.16 18.89
C ALA A 63 6.85 -5.71 19.77
N PRO A 64 6.70 -7.04 19.89
CA PRO A 64 5.70 -7.61 20.79
C PRO A 64 6.04 -7.20 22.22
N LYS A 65 5.05 -6.69 22.97
CA LYS A 65 5.24 -6.45 24.40
C LYS A 65 5.50 -7.80 25.09
N PRO A 66 6.53 -7.92 25.94
CA PRO A 66 6.74 -9.14 26.69
C PRO A 66 5.48 -9.41 27.52
N LYS A 67 4.91 -10.61 27.36
CA LYS A 67 3.78 -11.06 28.16
C LYS A 67 4.31 -11.26 29.58
N VAL A 68 4.22 -10.24 30.43
CA VAL A 68 4.47 -10.38 31.87
C VAL A 68 3.44 -11.37 32.40
N MET A 69 3.91 -12.60 32.63
CA MET A 69 3.14 -13.63 33.29
C MET A 69 3.10 -13.23 34.77
N SER A 70 2.03 -12.54 35.18
CA SER A 70 1.80 -12.28 36.60
C SER A 70 1.63 -13.62 37.31
N LYS A 71 2.46 -13.83 38.34
CA LYS A 71 2.45 -14.97 39.26
C LYS A 71 1.36 -14.78 40.31
#